data_AF-A0A942QHE3-F1
#
_entry.id   AF-A0A942QHE3-F1
#
_cell.length_a   1.000
_cell.length_b   1.000
_cell.length_c   1.000
_cell.angle_alpha   90.00
_cell.angle_beta   90.00
_cell.angle_gamma   90.00
#
_symmetry.space_group_name_H-M   'P 1'
#
loop_
_entity.id
_entity.type
_entity.pdbx_description
1 polymer ?
#
loop_
_entity_poly.entity_id
_entity_poly.type
_entity_poly.pdbx_seq_one_letter_code
_entity_poly.pdbx_strand_id
1 'polypeptide(L)'
;MIIITIIVATPIVLIFALVLSSEAIGDWYYSNNQLEMAESSYALSYTFYNNFSSLEKLSISARLLDHYELQVEYLPILLKEGKARLSDVDYNQFLIDYITSLYHVGRISDYKVEYRANLHTLKQTTIGLLPLEPLLYDINATNEDFIWAIEICYELLNGTDNKHVKSVVYSVLFDIYSKLGDDLKAQEMLELSESIKK
;
A
#
# COMPACT_ATOMS: atom_id res chain seq x y z
N MET A 1 41.62 9.16 -34.78
CA MET A 1 41.37 8.23 -33.66
C MET A 1 40.93 8.95 -32.38
N ILE A 2 41.57 10.06 -31.99
CA ILE A 2 41.25 10.84 -30.77
C ILE A 2 39.80 11.39 -30.74
N ILE A 3 39.27 11.86 -31.88
CA ILE A 3 37.92 12.44 -31.96
C ILE A 3 36.82 11.38 -31.72
N ILE A 4 37.00 10.15 -32.20
CA ILE A 4 36.04 9.05 -31.98
C ILE A 4 36.07 8.63 -30.50
N THR A 5 37.25 8.60 -29.87
CA THR A 5 37.38 8.29 -28.44
C THR A 5 36.70 9.34 -27.56
N ILE A 6 36.78 10.64 -27.91
CA ILE A 6 36.10 11.71 -27.15
C ILE A 6 34.58 11.64 -27.33
N ILE A 7 34.08 11.44 -28.56
CA ILE A 7 32.64 11.37 -28.84
C ILE A 7 31.99 10.16 -28.16
N VAL A 8 32.70 9.04 -27.99
CA VAL A 8 32.17 7.85 -27.31
C VAL A 8 32.39 7.90 -25.80
N ALA A 9 33.51 8.46 -25.31
CA ALA A 9 33.79 8.52 -23.88
C ALA A 9 32.92 9.55 -23.15
N THR A 10 32.62 10.70 -23.74
CA THR A 10 31.84 11.75 -23.08
C THR A 10 30.41 11.32 -22.71
N PRO A 11 29.62 10.67 -23.61
CA PRO A 11 28.31 10.13 -23.25
C PRO A 11 28.37 9.07 -22.16
N ILE A 12 29.38 8.19 -22.19
CA ILE A 12 29.55 7.13 -21.17
C ILE A 12 29.80 7.75 -19.80
N VAL A 13 30.67 8.76 -19.70
CA VAL A 13 30.96 9.47 -18.46
C VAL A 13 29.72 10.22 -17.94
N LEU A 14 28.95 10.84 -18.84
CA LEU A 14 27.69 11.51 -18.48
C LEU A 14 26.64 10.52 -17.95
N ILE A 15 26.46 9.38 -18.61
CA ILE A 15 25.55 8.32 -18.15
C ILE A 15 26.00 7.82 -16.78
N PHE A 16 27.30 7.59 -16.58
CA PHE A 16 27.83 7.12 -15.31
C PHE A 16 27.64 8.15 -14.19
N ALA A 17 27.84 9.44 -14.48
CA ALA A 17 27.60 10.53 -13.52
C ALA A 17 26.11 10.66 -13.14
N LEU A 18 25.20 10.49 -14.12
CA LEU A 18 23.76 10.48 -13.89
C LEU A 18 23.34 9.31 -12.99
N VAL A 19 23.89 8.10 -13.24
CA VAL A 19 23.61 6.94 -12.40
C VAL A 19 24.15 7.15 -10.98
N LEU A 20 25.40 7.62 -10.82
CA LEU A 20 25.98 7.89 -9.49
C LEU A 20 25.22 8.94 -8.67
N SER A 21 24.55 9.88 -9.35
CA SER A 21 23.84 10.97 -8.71
C SER A 21 22.32 10.79 -8.74
N SER A 22 21.82 9.62 -9.17
CA SER A 22 20.40 9.43 -9.47
C SER A 22 19.51 9.64 -8.25
N GLU A 23 19.95 9.23 -7.05
CA GLU A 23 19.18 9.50 -5.84
C GLU A 23 19.09 11.00 -5.52
N ALA A 24 20.20 11.74 -5.64
CA ALA A 24 20.22 13.19 -5.39
C ALA A 24 19.42 13.97 -6.46
N ILE A 25 19.44 13.50 -7.71
CA ILE A 25 18.59 14.00 -8.78
C ILE A 25 17.12 13.73 -8.44
N GLY A 26 16.80 12.54 -7.92
CA GLY A 26 15.47 12.21 -7.43
C GLY A 26 15.00 13.13 -6.30
N ASP A 27 15.86 13.41 -5.32
CA ASP A 27 15.56 14.34 -4.22
C ASP A 27 15.28 15.76 -4.74
N TRP A 28 16.05 16.21 -5.74
CA TRP A 28 15.81 17.49 -6.39
C TRP A 28 14.44 17.51 -7.10
N TYR A 29 14.11 16.48 -7.88
CA TYR A 29 12.80 16.37 -8.53
C TYR A 29 11.65 16.35 -7.52
N TYR A 30 11.79 15.57 -6.44
CA TYR A 30 10.80 15.47 -5.38
C TYR A 30 10.55 16.83 -4.72
N SER A 31 11.62 17.57 -4.39
CA SER A 31 11.51 18.91 -3.79
C SER A 31 10.83 19.95 -4.69
N ASN A 32 10.84 19.73 -6.01
CA ASN A 32 10.18 20.56 -7.01
C ASN A 32 8.80 20.02 -7.42
N ASN A 33 8.25 19.06 -6.67
CA ASN A 33 6.96 18.42 -6.94
C ASN A 33 6.88 17.73 -8.32
N GLN A 34 8.02 17.26 -8.84
CA GLN A 34 8.12 16.49 -10.09
C GLN A 34 8.19 14.99 -9.78
N LEU A 35 7.08 14.45 -9.23
CA LEU A 35 7.05 13.11 -8.64
C LEU A 35 7.40 11.99 -9.62
N GLU A 36 6.93 12.03 -10.87
CA GLU A 36 7.25 11.00 -11.88
C GLU A 36 8.75 10.94 -12.20
N MET A 37 9.40 12.11 -12.26
CA MET A 37 10.84 12.20 -12.50
C MET A 37 11.64 11.75 -11.27
N ALA A 38 11.13 12.04 -10.07
CA ALA A 38 11.69 11.55 -8.82
C ALA A 38 11.64 10.02 -8.76
N GLU A 39 10.46 9.43 -9.01
CA GLU A 39 10.23 7.98 -9.07
C GLU A 39 11.20 7.31 -10.04
N SER A 40 11.30 7.82 -11.28
CA SER A 40 12.22 7.29 -12.30
C SER A 40 13.68 7.32 -11.84
N SER A 41 14.07 8.38 -11.14
CA SER A 41 15.44 8.56 -10.63
C SER A 41 15.74 7.61 -9.46
N TYR A 42 14.76 7.38 -8.58
CA TYR A 42 14.90 6.41 -7.49
C TYR A 42 14.90 4.97 -8.01
N ALA A 43 14.08 4.64 -9.01
CA ALA A 43 14.09 3.35 -9.68
C ALA A 43 15.45 3.06 -10.32
N LEU A 44 16.03 4.05 -11.01
CA LEU A 44 17.39 3.96 -11.55
C LEU A 44 18.42 3.72 -10.43
N SER A 45 18.36 4.51 -9.36
CA SER A 45 19.26 4.36 -8.21
C SER A 45 19.18 2.97 -7.59
N TYR A 46 17.97 2.48 -7.33
CA TYR A 46 17.74 1.17 -6.75
C TYR A 46 18.24 0.05 -7.66
N THR A 47 17.98 0.13 -8.96
CA THR A 47 18.42 -0.87 -9.95
C THR A 47 19.95 -1.04 -9.94
N PHE A 48 20.70 0.05 -9.79
CA PHE A 48 22.16 0.01 -9.84
C PHE A 48 22.83 -0.25 -8.50
N TYR A 49 22.25 0.24 -7.39
CA TYR A 49 22.90 0.19 -6.08
C TYR A 49 22.23 -0.75 -5.08
N ASN A 50 21.03 -1.24 -5.38
CA ASN A 50 20.20 -2.06 -4.49
C ASN A 50 20.15 -1.49 -3.07
N ASN A 51 19.97 -0.17 -2.97
CA ASN A 51 20.05 0.55 -1.71
C ASN A 51 18.64 0.80 -1.15
N PHE A 52 18.48 0.59 0.15
CA PHE A 52 17.18 0.69 0.82
C PHE A 52 16.58 2.10 0.82
N SER A 53 17.41 3.15 0.90
CA SER A 53 16.95 4.55 0.86
C SER A 53 16.21 4.84 -0.45
N SER A 54 16.79 4.41 -1.57
CA SER A 54 16.20 4.52 -2.90
C SER A 54 14.95 3.66 -3.04
N LEU A 55 14.94 2.45 -2.47
CA LEU A 55 13.74 1.59 -2.47
C LEU A 55 12.57 2.23 -1.69
N GLU A 56 12.86 2.81 -0.53
CA GLU A 56 11.87 3.52 0.29
C GLU A 56 11.34 4.76 -0.45
N LYS A 57 12.21 5.62 -0.98
CA LYS A 57 11.82 6.81 -1.75
C LYS A 57 11.06 6.47 -3.03
N LEU A 58 11.44 5.40 -3.72
CA LEU A 58 10.72 4.85 -4.87
C LEU A 58 9.31 4.45 -4.45
N SER A 59 9.18 3.68 -3.38
CA SER A 59 7.89 3.20 -2.86
C SER A 59 6.98 4.35 -2.42
N ILE A 60 7.53 5.37 -1.77
CA ILE A 60 6.80 6.60 -1.41
C ILE A 60 6.29 7.33 -2.65
N SER A 61 7.15 7.47 -3.68
CA SER A 61 6.79 8.17 -4.91
C SER A 61 5.69 7.43 -5.67
N ALA A 62 5.83 6.11 -5.81
CA ALA A 62 4.83 5.24 -6.44
C ALA A 62 3.48 5.28 -5.73
N ARG A 63 3.50 5.38 -4.39
CA ARG A 63 2.29 5.58 -3.59
C ARG A 63 1.62 6.93 -3.88
N LEU A 64 2.39 8.02 -3.89
CA LEU A 64 1.84 9.36 -4.14
C LEU A 64 1.29 9.54 -5.56
N LEU A 65 1.72 8.71 -6.50
CA LEU A 65 1.28 8.69 -7.90
C LEU A 65 0.21 7.64 -8.20
N ASP A 66 -0.24 6.86 -7.21
CA ASP A 66 -1.16 5.73 -7.41
C ASP A 66 -0.65 4.71 -8.48
N HIS A 67 0.67 4.57 -8.60
CA HIS A 67 1.30 3.61 -9.50
C HIS A 67 1.27 2.19 -8.90
N TYR A 68 0.07 1.58 -8.85
CA TYR A 68 -0.16 0.31 -8.15
C TYR A 68 0.70 -0.86 -8.65
N GLU A 69 1.03 -0.91 -9.95
CA GLU A 69 1.92 -1.96 -10.49
C GLU A 69 3.33 -1.86 -9.90
N LEU A 70 3.89 -0.65 -9.77
CA LEU A 70 5.19 -0.44 -9.13
C LEU A 70 5.12 -0.74 -7.64
N GLN A 71 4.01 -0.39 -6.98
CA GLN A 71 3.80 -0.74 -5.57
C GLN A 71 3.81 -2.26 -5.36
N VAL A 72 3.15 -3.02 -6.24
CA VAL A 72 3.12 -4.51 -6.20
C VAL A 72 4.52 -5.11 -6.46
N GLU A 73 5.34 -4.46 -7.28
CA GLU A 73 6.71 -4.89 -7.57
C GLU A 73 7.65 -4.64 -6.38
N TYR A 74 7.65 -3.43 -5.82
CA TYR A 74 8.71 -2.97 -4.90
C TYR A 74 8.34 -3.05 -3.42
N LEU A 75 7.06 -2.92 -3.03
CA LEU A 75 6.67 -2.96 -1.61
C LEU A 75 6.95 -4.30 -0.92
N PRO A 76 6.77 -5.48 -1.55
CA PRO A 76 7.16 -6.75 -0.93
C PRO A 76 8.65 -6.81 -0.58
N ILE A 77 9.49 -6.22 -1.44
CA ILE A 77 10.93 -6.14 -1.23
C ILE A 77 11.23 -5.19 -0.07
N LEU A 78 10.60 -4.00 -0.07
CA LEU A 78 10.74 -3.01 0.99
C LEU A 78 10.32 -3.58 2.34
N LEU A 79 9.17 -4.25 2.43
CA LEU A 79 8.66 -4.84 3.67
C LEU A 79 9.58 -5.95 4.20
N LYS A 80 10.12 -6.78 3.31
CA LYS A 80 11.08 -7.83 3.68
C LYS A 80 12.38 -7.26 4.25
N GLU A 81 12.92 -6.20 3.65
CA GLU A 81 14.16 -5.54 4.11
C GLU A 81 13.93 -4.56 5.27
N GLY A 82 12.72 -4.00 5.36
CA GLY A 82 12.37 -2.86 6.18
C GLY A 82 11.96 -3.19 7.60
N LYS A 83 11.69 -4.46 7.94
CA LYS A 83 11.24 -4.84 9.29
C LYS A 83 12.16 -4.39 10.43
N ALA A 84 13.45 -4.22 10.17
CA ALA A 84 14.43 -3.73 11.16
C ALA A 84 14.82 -2.25 10.95
N ARG A 85 14.29 -1.59 9.92
CA ARG A 85 14.75 -0.28 9.44
C ARG A 85 13.64 0.78 9.43
N LEU A 86 12.39 0.35 9.27
CA LEU A 86 11.20 1.18 9.30
C LEU A 86 10.67 1.27 10.73
N SER A 87 9.98 2.37 11.04
CA SER A 87 9.14 2.41 12.23
C SER A 87 7.94 1.47 12.06
N ASP A 88 7.32 1.03 13.16
CA ASP A 88 6.09 0.21 13.09
C ASP A 88 4.98 0.92 12.30
N VAL A 89 4.93 2.26 12.39
CA VAL A 89 3.95 3.09 11.67
C VAL A 89 4.21 3.03 10.17
N ASP A 90 5.44 3.27 9.74
CA ASP A 90 5.80 3.26 8.31
C ASP A 90 5.64 1.85 7.72
N TYR A 91 6.08 0.83 8.46
CA TYR A 91 5.92 -0.56 8.06
C TYR A 91 4.44 -0.91 7.83
N ASN A 92 3.57 -0.55 8.78
CA ASN A 92 2.14 -0.83 8.67
C ASN A 92 1.50 -0.07 7.50
N GLN A 93 1.92 1.17 7.24
CA GLN A 93 1.44 1.94 6.11
C GLN A 93 1.83 1.27 4.78
N PHE A 94 3.11 0.93 4.58
CA PHE A 94 3.55 0.26 3.36
C PHE A 94 2.91 -1.11 3.16
N LEU A 95 2.62 -1.82 4.25
CA LEU A 95 1.89 -3.10 4.21
C LEU A 95 0.46 -2.89 3.69
N ILE A 96 -0.22 -1.85 4.15
CA ILE A 96 -1.56 -1.50 3.71
C ILE A 96 -1.55 -1.06 2.25
N ASP A 97 -0.58 -0.24 1.86
CA ASP A 97 -0.40 0.20 0.46
C ASP A 97 -0.16 -1.01 -0.46
N TYR A 98 0.64 -2.00 -0.03
CA TYR A 98 0.88 -3.23 -0.78
C TYR A 98 -0.40 -4.04 -0.97
N ILE A 99 -1.11 -4.34 0.12
CA ILE A 99 -2.35 -5.12 0.07
C ILE A 99 -3.37 -4.39 -0.83
N THR A 100 -3.51 -3.08 -0.66
CA THR A 100 -4.45 -2.25 -1.44
C THR A 100 -4.09 -2.25 -2.92
N SER A 101 -2.80 -2.16 -3.25
CA SER A 101 -2.33 -2.21 -4.64
C SER A 101 -2.65 -3.54 -5.33
N LEU A 102 -2.56 -4.67 -4.61
CA LEU A 102 -2.97 -5.98 -5.16
C LEU A 102 -4.42 -5.98 -5.63
N TYR A 103 -5.32 -5.29 -4.91
CA TYR A 103 -6.71 -5.14 -5.33
C TYR A 103 -6.80 -4.36 -6.65
N HIS A 104 -6.15 -3.19 -6.71
CA HIS A 104 -6.23 -2.29 -7.86
C HIS A 104 -5.64 -2.87 -9.15
N VAL A 105 -4.62 -3.73 -9.05
CA VAL A 105 -4.07 -4.45 -10.23
C VAL A 105 -4.85 -5.72 -10.57
N GLY A 106 -5.99 -5.99 -9.93
CA GLY A 106 -6.84 -7.14 -10.19
C GLY A 106 -6.31 -8.48 -9.67
N ARG A 107 -5.29 -8.47 -8.79
CA ARG A 107 -4.74 -9.67 -8.14
C ARG A 107 -5.55 -10.04 -6.89
N ILE A 108 -6.87 -10.20 -7.06
CA ILE A 108 -7.83 -10.39 -5.96
C ILE A 108 -7.49 -11.60 -5.07
N SER A 109 -7.06 -12.71 -5.64
CA SER A 109 -6.66 -13.89 -4.86
C SER A 109 -5.48 -13.59 -3.94
N ASP A 110 -4.47 -12.88 -4.44
CA ASP A 110 -3.28 -12.53 -3.65
C ASP A 110 -3.62 -11.47 -2.60
N TYR A 111 -4.46 -10.49 -2.95
CA TYR A 111 -5.01 -9.51 -2.02
C TYR A 111 -5.66 -10.19 -0.79
N LYS A 112 -6.55 -11.16 -1.03
CA LYS A 112 -7.25 -11.87 0.05
C LYS A 112 -6.28 -12.66 0.94
N VAL A 113 -5.29 -13.32 0.34
CA VAL A 113 -4.27 -14.11 1.05
C VAL A 113 -3.39 -13.20 1.91
N GLU A 114 -2.86 -12.13 1.33
CA GLU A 114 -1.95 -11.21 2.00
C GLU A 114 -2.63 -10.46 3.13
N TYR A 115 -3.88 -10.03 2.94
CA TYR A 115 -4.64 -9.37 4.00
C TYR A 115 -4.85 -10.32 5.19
N ARG A 116 -5.36 -11.53 4.95
CA ARG A 116 -5.61 -12.50 6.04
C ARG A 116 -4.32 -12.88 6.77
N ALA A 117 -3.21 -13.08 6.05
CA ALA A 117 -1.91 -13.41 6.65
C ALA A 117 -1.41 -12.30 7.61
N ASN A 118 -1.71 -11.05 7.28
CA ASN A 118 -1.23 -9.89 8.02
C ASN A 118 -2.26 -9.28 8.99
N LEU A 119 -3.42 -9.92 9.15
CA LEU A 119 -4.50 -9.40 10.00
C LEU A 119 -4.07 -9.21 11.46
N HIS A 120 -3.21 -10.10 11.97
CA HIS A 120 -2.67 -10.02 13.33
C HIS A 120 -1.86 -8.73 13.58
N THR A 121 -1.18 -8.23 12.55
CA THR A 121 -0.43 -6.97 12.58
C THR A 121 -1.40 -5.78 12.51
N LEU A 122 -2.42 -5.88 11.68
CA LEU A 122 -3.34 -4.79 11.34
C LEU A 122 -4.44 -4.54 12.40
N LYS A 123 -4.88 -5.58 13.11
CA LYS A 123 -6.08 -5.58 13.98
C LYS A 123 -6.08 -4.63 15.19
N GLN A 124 -4.93 -4.07 15.56
CA GLN A 124 -4.83 -3.15 16.71
C GLN A 124 -5.12 -1.69 16.34
N THR A 125 -5.24 -1.40 15.05
CA THR A 125 -5.41 -0.04 14.53
C THR A 125 -6.66 0.02 13.66
N THR A 126 -7.31 1.18 13.63
CA THR A 126 -8.39 1.42 12.66
C THR A 126 -7.87 1.43 11.23
N ILE A 127 -6.57 1.74 11.04
CA ILE A 127 -5.89 1.72 9.75
C ILE A 127 -5.91 0.30 9.15
N GLY A 128 -5.95 -0.74 9.99
CA GLY A 128 -6.09 -2.13 9.55
C GLY A 128 -7.38 -2.46 8.79
N LEU A 129 -8.34 -1.54 8.71
CA LEU A 129 -9.55 -1.63 7.89
C LEU A 129 -9.40 -0.97 6.52
N LEU A 130 -8.39 -0.12 6.30
CA LEU A 130 -8.18 0.57 5.02
C LEU A 130 -8.11 -0.40 3.82
N PRO A 131 -7.50 -1.59 3.92
CA PRO A 131 -7.48 -2.48 2.77
C PRO A 131 -8.86 -3.03 2.38
N LEU A 132 -9.93 -2.85 3.17
CA LEU A 132 -11.31 -3.15 2.76
C LEU A 132 -11.93 -2.05 1.90
N GLU A 133 -11.46 -0.81 1.98
CA GLU A 133 -12.10 0.32 1.29
C GLU A 133 -12.25 0.12 -0.22
N PRO A 134 -11.23 -0.32 -0.99
CA PRO A 134 -11.37 -0.52 -2.43
C PRO A 134 -12.52 -1.48 -2.77
N LEU A 135 -12.68 -2.54 -1.97
CA LEU A 135 -13.74 -3.52 -2.14
C LEU A 135 -15.13 -2.93 -1.84
N LEU A 136 -15.25 -2.10 -0.80
CA LEU A 136 -16.53 -1.48 -0.44
C LEU A 136 -17.02 -0.51 -1.53
N TYR A 137 -16.11 0.15 -2.25
CA TYR A 137 -16.46 1.10 -3.30
C TYR A 137 -16.47 0.50 -4.71
N ASP A 138 -16.06 -0.75 -4.89
CA ASP A 138 -16.09 -1.41 -6.19
C ASP A 138 -17.51 -1.85 -6.57
N ILE A 139 -18.00 -1.32 -7.69
CA ILE A 139 -19.31 -1.68 -8.27
C ILE A 139 -19.35 -3.10 -8.84
N ASN A 140 -18.18 -3.71 -9.07
CA ASN A 140 -18.03 -5.06 -9.60
C ASN A 140 -17.74 -6.09 -8.50
N ALA A 141 -17.62 -5.66 -7.24
CA ALA A 141 -17.45 -6.57 -6.11
C ALA A 141 -18.61 -7.57 -6.06
N THR A 142 -18.27 -8.85 -5.94
CA THR A 142 -19.26 -9.93 -5.91
C THR A 142 -19.80 -10.17 -4.50
N ASN A 143 -20.91 -10.88 -4.39
CA ASN A 143 -21.41 -11.34 -3.09
C ASN A 143 -20.37 -12.20 -2.34
N GLU A 144 -19.55 -12.97 -3.05
CA GLU A 144 -18.47 -13.76 -2.45
C GLU A 144 -17.40 -12.87 -1.84
N ASP A 145 -17.08 -11.75 -2.47
CA ASP A 145 -16.12 -10.78 -1.92
C ASP A 145 -16.67 -10.12 -0.66
N PHE A 146 -17.96 -9.76 -0.63
CA PHE A 146 -18.60 -9.22 0.56
C PHE A 146 -18.70 -10.23 1.70
N ILE A 147 -18.99 -11.50 1.40
CA ILE A 147 -18.96 -12.57 2.41
C ILE A 147 -17.55 -12.72 3.00
N TRP A 148 -16.52 -12.72 2.15
CA TRP A 148 -15.14 -12.75 2.62
C TRP A 148 -14.78 -11.52 3.48
N ALA A 149 -15.23 -10.32 3.11
CA ALA A 149 -15.02 -9.12 3.91
C ALA A 149 -15.70 -9.19 5.28
N ILE A 150 -16.90 -9.77 5.35
CA ILE A 150 -17.59 -10.06 6.62
C ILE A 150 -16.75 -10.99 7.51
N GLU A 151 -16.17 -12.05 6.94
CA GLU A 151 -15.28 -12.95 7.70
C GLU A 151 -14.09 -12.17 8.30
N ILE A 152 -13.43 -11.33 7.49
CA ILE A 152 -12.32 -10.48 7.96
C ILE A 152 -12.77 -9.54 9.08
N CYS A 153 -13.93 -8.89 8.94
CA CYS A 153 -14.48 -8.03 9.99
C CYS A 153 -14.71 -8.79 11.29
N TYR A 154 -15.25 -10.01 11.25
CA TYR A 154 -15.43 -10.81 12.47
C TYR A 154 -14.10 -11.29 13.07
N GLU A 155 -13.11 -11.65 12.26
CA GLU A 155 -11.76 -11.94 12.73
C GLU A 155 -11.12 -10.73 13.45
N LEU A 156 -11.32 -9.52 12.91
CA LEU A 156 -10.90 -8.26 13.55
C LEU A 156 -11.61 -8.02 14.88
N LEU A 157 -12.94 -8.18 14.93
CA LEU A 157 -13.74 -8.03 16.16
C LEU A 157 -13.28 -8.99 17.27
N ASN A 158 -12.99 -10.24 16.92
CA ASN A 158 -12.52 -11.26 17.86
C ASN A 158 -11.07 -11.02 18.30
N GLY A 159 -10.28 -10.32 17.48
CA GLY A 159 -8.85 -10.14 17.68
C GLY A 159 -8.45 -8.87 18.43
N THR A 160 -9.39 -7.98 18.73
CA THR A 160 -9.15 -6.66 19.36
C THR A 160 -10.06 -6.45 20.57
N ASP A 161 -9.57 -5.75 21.58
CA ASP A 161 -10.37 -5.22 22.69
C ASP A 161 -10.62 -3.71 22.58
N ASN A 162 -10.05 -3.09 21.56
CA ASN A 162 -10.17 -1.65 21.35
C ASN A 162 -11.59 -1.29 20.91
N LYS A 163 -12.32 -0.58 21.78
CA LYS A 163 -13.69 -0.10 21.52
C LYS A 163 -13.79 0.74 20.25
N HIS A 164 -12.82 1.59 19.98
CA HIS A 164 -12.84 2.43 18.78
C HIS A 164 -12.72 1.58 17.52
N VAL A 165 -11.79 0.61 17.50
CA VAL A 165 -11.67 -0.34 16.39
C VAL A 165 -12.98 -1.12 16.21
N LYS A 166 -13.55 -1.68 17.29
CA LYS A 166 -14.84 -2.41 17.22
C LYS A 166 -15.95 -1.56 16.60
N SER A 167 -16.09 -0.30 17.02
CA SER A 167 -17.10 0.61 16.49
C SER A 167 -16.92 0.87 14.98
N VAL A 168 -15.68 1.06 14.52
CA VAL A 168 -15.41 1.22 13.07
C VAL A 168 -15.70 -0.08 12.32
N VAL A 169 -15.29 -1.24 12.84
CA VAL A 169 -15.59 -2.54 12.20
C VAL A 169 -17.10 -2.77 12.06
N TYR A 170 -17.90 -2.45 13.09
CA TYR A 170 -19.36 -2.56 12.99
C TYR A 170 -19.96 -1.58 11.97
N SER A 171 -19.36 -0.40 11.79
CA SER A 171 -19.80 0.54 10.75
C SER A 171 -19.52 -0.02 9.35
N VAL A 172 -18.35 -0.67 9.16
CA VAL A 172 -18.02 -1.36 7.90
C VAL A 172 -18.98 -2.54 7.65
N LEU A 173 -19.30 -3.33 8.69
CA LEU A 173 -20.28 -4.41 8.57
C LEU A 173 -21.67 -3.89 8.16
N PHE A 174 -22.10 -2.73 8.68
CA PHE A 174 -23.34 -2.08 8.24
C PHE A 174 -23.32 -1.80 6.73
N ASP A 175 -22.23 -1.23 6.21
CA ASP A 175 -22.10 -0.92 4.78
C ASP A 175 -22.14 -2.20 3.92
N ILE A 176 -21.46 -3.27 4.36
CA ILE A 176 -21.43 -4.55 3.65
C ILE A 176 -22.80 -5.21 3.64
N TYR A 177 -23.48 -5.32 4.78
CA TYR A 177 -24.82 -5.92 4.84
C TYR A 177 -25.85 -5.12 4.05
N SER A 178 -25.74 -3.79 4.05
CA SER A 178 -26.60 -2.92 3.21
C SER A 178 -26.40 -3.22 1.72
N LYS A 179 -25.15 -3.40 1.27
CA LYS A 179 -24.84 -3.79 -0.12
C LYS A 179 -25.35 -5.17 -0.49
N LEU A 180 -25.39 -6.10 0.45
CA LEU A 180 -25.98 -7.42 0.28
C LEU A 180 -27.52 -7.43 0.36
N GLY A 181 -28.14 -6.31 0.73
CA GLY A 181 -29.59 -6.19 0.90
C GLY A 181 -30.13 -6.83 2.17
N ASP A 182 -29.29 -7.06 3.18
CA ASP A 182 -29.70 -7.54 4.51
C ASP A 182 -29.90 -6.36 5.47
N ASP A 183 -31.01 -5.65 5.28
CA ASP A 183 -31.34 -4.43 6.05
C ASP A 183 -31.43 -4.70 7.56
N LEU A 184 -31.91 -5.89 7.96
CA LEU A 184 -32.02 -6.26 9.37
C LEU A 184 -30.63 -6.39 10.01
N LYS A 185 -29.71 -7.09 9.35
CA LYS A 185 -28.33 -7.21 9.84
C LYS A 185 -27.58 -5.90 9.77
N ALA A 186 -27.76 -5.11 8.72
CA ALA A 186 -27.17 -3.79 8.64
C ALA A 186 -27.56 -2.96 9.86
N GLN A 187 -28.86 -2.85 10.16
CA GLN A 187 -29.36 -2.08 11.30
C GLN A 187 -28.81 -2.60 12.64
N GLU A 188 -28.72 -3.92 12.84
CA GLU A 188 -28.09 -4.51 14.03
C GLU A 188 -26.64 -4.03 14.21
N MET A 189 -25.85 -4.01 13.12
CA MET A 189 -24.45 -3.57 13.18
C MET A 189 -24.33 -2.07 13.45
N LEU A 190 -25.23 -1.25 12.90
CA LEU A 190 -25.27 0.19 13.18
C LEU A 190 -25.53 0.45 14.67
N GLU A 191 -26.51 -0.23 15.25
CA GLU A 191 -26.84 -0.12 16.68
C GLU A 191 -25.67 -0.54 17.57
N LEU A 192 -24.97 -1.63 17.21
CA LEU A 192 -23.74 -2.05 17.91
C LEU A 192 -22.65 -0.99 17.81
N SER A 193 -22.41 -0.42 16.62
CA SER A 193 -21.44 0.67 16.41
C SER A 193 -21.73 1.88 17.30
N GLU A 194 -23.00 2.32 17.37
CA GLU A 194 -23.42 3.46 18.19
C GLU A 194 -23.37 3.17 19.69
N SER A 195 -23.72 1.95 20.11
CA SER A 195 -23.69 1.57 21.52
C SER A 195 -22.30 1.66 22.15
N ILE A 196 -21.26 1.47 21.34
CA ILE A 196 -19.86 1.51 21.78
C ILE A 196 -19.33 2.96 21.85
N LYS A 197 -19.93 3.89 21.09
CA LYS A 197 -19.56 5.32 21.10
C LYS A 197 -20.14 6.08 22.30
N LYS A 198 -21.19 5.56 22.93
CA LYS A 198 -21.84 6.10 24.12
C LYS A 198 -21.06 5.74 25.40
#